data_AF-A0A534A7P1-F1
#
_entry.id   AF-A0A534A7P1-F1
#
_cell.length_a   1.000
_cell.length_b   1.000
_cell.length_c   1.000
_cell.angle_alpha   90.00
_cell.angle_beta   90.00
_cell.angle_gamma   90.00
#
_symmetry.space_group_name_H-M   'P 1'
#
loop_
_entity.id
_entity.type
_entity.pdbx_description
1 polymer ?
#
loop_
_entity_poly.entity_id
_entity_poly.type
_entity_poly.pdbx_seq_one_letter_code
_entity_poly.pdbx_strand_id
1 'polypeptide(L)'
;MQERRRPGSPPLSQQEKAEALAWARERTAQVTNNLFGAGGVAGQTASDATGCALCHKVTAPSAANSAWQVAAVRVSGVWYAEATFTHAKHTTVKCESCHDARKSKESSDVLIPGIDNCRACHGGAYAKDKVGTTCIACHNYHQSTTLKLGQPASAPAQAAPKR
;
A
#
# COMPACT_ATOMS: atom_id res chain seq x y z
N MET A 1 -7.11 5.98 36.08
CA MET A 1 -8.51 6.51 36.09
C MET A 1 -8.40 8.01 35.92
N GLN A 2 -8.93 8.61 34.85
CA GLN A 2 -8.80 10.05 34.59
C GLN A 2 -10.02 10.76 35.17
N GLU A 3 -9.83 11.47 36.29
CA GLU A 3 -10.88 12.20 36.99
C GLU A 3 -11.39 13.35 36.08
N ARG A 4 -12.63 13.26 35.59
CA ARG A 4 -13.22 14.34 34.79
C ARG A 4 -13.57 15.50 35.71
N ARG A 5 -13.11 16.71 35.40
CA ARG A 5 -13.46 17.89 36.18
C ARG A 5 -14.93 18.26 36.02
N ARG A 6 -15.51 18.72 37.13
CA ARG A 6 -16.86 19.27 37.17
C ARG A 6 -16.83 20.72 36.69
N PRO A 7 -17.82 21.18 35.91
CA PRO A 7 -17.98 22.59 35.60
C PRO A 7 -17.99 23.45 36.89
N GLY A 8 -17.23 24.54 36.92
CA GLY A 8 -17.12 25.44 38.08
C GLY A 8 -15.97 25.16 39.05
N SER A 9 -15.12 24.15 38.81
CA SER A 9 -13.91 23.94 39.61
C SER A 9 -12.93 25.14 39.56
N PRO A 10 -12.17 25.41 40.63
CA PRO A 10 -11.17 26.47 40.63
C PRO A 10 -10.15 26.31 39.49
N PRO A 11 -9.60 27.41 38.95
CA PRO A 11 -8.57 27.34 37.94
C PRO A 11 -7.33 26.62 38.48
N LEU A 12 -6.65 25.91 37.59
CA LEU A 12 -5.41 25.21 37.94
C LEU A 12 -4.37 26.14 38.55
N SER A 13 -3.67 25.64 39.57
CA SER A 13 -2.40 26.19 40.01
C SER A 13 -1.34 26.14 38.90
N GLN A 14 -0.28 26.93 39.03
CA GLN A 14 0.82 26.90 38.07
C GLN A 14 1.54 25.54 38.04
N GLN A 15 1.66 24.89 39.21
CA GLN A 15 2.25 23.56 39.30
C GLN A 15 1.43 22.52 38.53
N GLU A 16 0.11 22.47 38.75
CA GLU A 16 -0.76 21.52 38.04
C GLU A 16 -0.79 21.78 36.53
N LYS A 17 -0.69 23.04 36.08
CA LYS A 17 -0.54 23.38 34.66
C LYS A 17 0.77 22.84 34.09
N ALA A 18 1.87 22.98 34.84
CA ALA A 18 3.18 22.50 34.44
C ALA A 18 3.21 20.96 34.33
N GLU A 19 2.63 20.26 35.31
CA GLU A 19 2.51 18.80 35.31
C GLU A 19 1.63 18.31 34.15
N ALA A 20 0.47 18.93 33.93
CA ALA A 20 -0.41 18.59 32.82
C ALA A 20 0.27 18.81 31.45
N LEU A 21 1.04 19.90 31.31
CA LEU A 21 1.80 20.17 30.09
C LEU A 21 2.94 19.17 29.87
N ALA A 22 3.65 18.77 30.94
CA ALA A 22 4.70 17.76 30.87
C ALA A 22 4.12 16.42 30.39
N TRP A 23 3.01 15.97 30.99
CA TRP A 23 2.30 14.77 30.56
C TRP A 23 1.84 14.86 29.11
N ALA A 24 1.25 15.99 28.70
CA ALA A 24 0.78 16.17 27.32
C ALA A 24 1.93 16.08 26.32
N ARG A 25 3.10 16.66 26.63
CA ARG A 25 4.30 16.59 25.79
C ARG A 25 4.85 15.17 25.68
N GLU A 26 4.94 14.47 26.80
CA GLU A 26 5.38 13.07 26.84
C GLU A 26 4.44 12.18 26.02
N ARG A 27 3.13 12.29 26.25
CA ARG A 27 2.14 11.49 25.54
C ARG A 27 2.12 11.80 24.04
N THR A 28 2.28 13.07 23.66
CA THR A 28 2.41 13.48 22.27
C THR A 28 3.64 12.81 21.64
N ALA A 29 4.81 12.90 22.27
CA ALA A 29 6.02 12.27 21.77
C ALA A 29 5.85 10.76 21.59
N GLN A 30 5.23 10.08 22.57
CA GLN A 30 4.96 8.65 22.48
C GLN A 30 4.05 8.28 21.29
N VAL A 31 2.93 9.00 21.12
CA VAL A 31 1.99 8.72 20.01
C VAL A 31 2.63 9.05 18.67
N THR A 32 3.37 10.16 18.57
CA THR A 32 4.11 10.54 17.37
C THR A 32 5.13 9.46 17.00
N ASN A 33 5.91 8.97 17.97
CA ASN A 33 6.88 7.90 17.72
C ASN A 33 6.21 6.58 17.31
N ASN A 34 5.03 6.25 17.85
CA ASN A 34 4.30 5.06 17.42
C ASN A 34 3.68 5.21 16.02
N LEU A 35 3.32 6.43 15.60
CA LEU A 35 2.68 6.65 14.31
C LEU A 35 3.71 6.77 13.17
N PHE A 36 4.85 7.36 13.47
CA PHE A 36 5.87 7.76 12.50
C PHE A 36 7.21 7.02 12.67
N GLY A 37 7.39 6.28 13.75
CA GLY A 37 8.60 5.51 14.02
C GLY A 37 8.66 4.23 13.20
N ALA A 38 9.55 4.22 12.21
CA ALA A 38 10.24 3.02 11.74
C ALA A 38 11.70 3.39 11.55
N GLY A 39 12.60 2.81 12.35
CA GLY A 39 14.05 3.03 12.23
C GLY A 39 14.59 4.45 12.53
N GLY A 40 13.73 5.47 12.65
CA GLY A 40 14.11 6.87 12.89
C GLY A 40 14.12 7.29 14.36
N VAL A 41 13.69 6.41 15.27
CA VAL A 41 13.75 6.59 16.73
C VAL A 41 14.84 5.66 17.26
N ALA A 42 15.75 6.17 18.10
CA ALA A 42 16.86 5.39 18.62
C ALA A 42 16.36 4.07 19.26
N GLY A 43 16.87 2.94 18.77
CA GLY A 43 16.50 1.60 19.26
C GLY A 43 15.34 0.91 18.52
N GLN A 44 14.68 1.55 17.57
CA GLN A 44 13.69 0.91 16.70
C GLN A 44 14.31 0.44 15.38
N THR A 45 13.82 -0.67 14.85
CA THR A 45 14.22 -1.26 13.57
C THR A 45 13.05 -1.26 12.58
N ALA A 46 13.29 -1.73 11.36
CA ALA A 46 12.23 -1.86 10.35
C ALA A 46 11.09 -2.81 10.78
N SER A 47 11.36 -3.83 11.62
CA SER A 47 10.32 -4.72 12.13
C SER A 47 9.44 -4.09 13.20
N ASP A 48 9.85 -2.95 13.77
CA ASP A 48 9.08 -2.20 14.76
C ASP A 48 8.20 -1.12 14.10
N ALA A 49 8.23 -1.04 12.77
CA ALA A 49 7.44 -0.10 12.00
C ALA A 49 5.94 -0.26 12.31
N THR A 50 5.31 0.84 12.69
CA THR A 50 3.87 0.90 12.96
C THR A 50 3.26 2.15 12.32
N GLY A 51 1.93 2.14 12.14
CA GLY A 51 1.21 3.30 11.60
C GLY A 51 1.64 3.69 10.18
N CYS A 52 1.98 4.97 9.99
CA CYS A 52 2.36 5.53 8.69
C CYS A 52 3.65 4.91 8.15
N ALA A 53 4.56 4.53 9.04
CA ALA A 53 5.88 4.05 8.67
C ALA A 53 5.89 2.61 8.12
N LEU A 54 4.74 1.92 8.15
CA LEU A 54 4.53 0.64 7.46
C LEU A 54 4.61 0.76 5.94
N CYS A 55 4.11 1.86 5.40
CA CYS A 55 4.03 2.07 3.95
C CYS A 55 4.94 3.22 3.50
N HIS A 56 5.13 4.24 4.33
CA HIS A 56 5.89 5.43 3.98
C HIS A 56 7.32 5.36 4.49
N LYS A 57 8.26 5.91 3.70
CA LYS A 57 9.56 6.30 4.24
C LYS A 57 9.37 7.57 5.07
N VAL A 58 9.57 7.44 6.38
CA VAL A 58 9.38 8.53 7.34
C VAL A 58 10.74 8.97 7.87
N THR A 59 10.98 10.29 7.94
CA THR A 59 12.22 10.88 8.47
C THR A 59 11.90 11.75 9.67
N ALA A 60 12.64 11.50 10.76
CA ALA A 60 12.47 12.24 12.01
C ALA A 60 12.86 13.72 11.84
N PRO A 61 12.22 14.63 12.61
CA PRO A 61 12.61 16.04 12.64
C PRO A 61 14.07 16.19 13.07
N SER A 62 14.83 17.04 12.38
CA SER A 62 16.20 17.38 12.77
C SER A 62 16.31 18.39 13.92
N ALA A 63 15.18 18.99 14.32
CA ALA A 63 15.12 20.02 15.36
C ALA A 63 13.82 19.91 16.16
N ALA A 64 13.81 20.41 17.40
CA ALA A 64 12.69 20.28 18.33
C ALA A 64 11.35 20.86 17.83
N ASN A 65 11.37 21.73 16.82
CA ASN A 65 10.18 22.39 16.26
C ASN A 65 9.96 22.09 14.76
N SER A 66 10.65 21.10 14.17
CA SER A 66 10.38 20.69 12.80
C SER A 66 9.38 19.53 12.74
N ALA A 67 8.67 19.43 11.61
CA ALA A 67 7.70 18.37 11.38
C ALA A 67 8.39 17.09 10.88
N TRP A 68 7.75 15.95 11.14
CA TRP A 68 8.13 14.68 10.53
C TRP A 68 7.92 14.76 9.02
N GLN A 69 8.88 14.23 8.26
CA GLN A 69 8.76 14.16 6.80
C GLN A 69 8.26 12.78 6.41
N VAL A 70 7.14 12.72 5.69
CA VAL A 70 6.52 11.48 5.24
C VAL A 70 6.56 11.45 3.71
N ALA A 71 7.42 10.61 3.14
CA ALA A 71 7.53 10.48 1.69
C ALA A 71 6.27 9.81 1.11
N ALA A 72 5.79 10.27 -0.04
CA ALA A 72 4.68 9.62 -0.72
C ALA A 72 5.03 8.17 -1.09
N VAL A 73 4.09 7.25 -0.87
CA VAL A 73 4.23 5.88 -1.37
C VAL A 73 3.94 5.88 -2.85
N ARG A 74 4.88 5.39 -3.63
CA ARG A 74 4.62 5.05 -5.03
C ARG A 74 4.07 3.63 -5.05
N VAL A 75 2.75 3.51 -4.99
CA VAL A 75 2.11 2.27 -5.39
C VAL A 75 2.33 2.18 -6.89
N SER A 76 3.03 1.13 -7.32
CA SER A 76 3.12 0.82 -8.74
C SER A 76 1.70 0.75 -9.31
N GLY A 77 1.48 1.45 -10.42
CA GLY A 77 0.15 1.59 -11.02
C GLY A 77 -0.46 0.25 -11.45
N VAL A 78 -1.60 0.32 -12.11
CA VAL A 78 -2.28 -0.88 -12.62
C VAL A 78 -1.38 -1.56 -13.67
N TRP A 79 -0.74 -2.66 -13.28
CA TRP A 79 0.22 -3.39 -14.14
C TRP A 79 -0.45 -4.07 -15.33
N TYR A 80 -1.70 -4.48 -15.18
CA TYR A 80 -2.50 -5.12 -16.23
C TYR A 80 -3.92 -4.58 -16.23
N ALA A 81 -4.10 -3.38 -16.80
CA ALA A 81 -5.36 -2.62 -16.74
C ALA A 81 -6.59 -3.39 -17.25
N GLU A 82 -6.39 -4.25 -18.24
CA GLU A 82 -7.47 -4.96 -18.94
C GLU A 82 -7.45 -6.47 -18.66
N ALA A 83 -6.57 -6.93 -17.76
CA ALA A 83 -6.52 -8.34 -17.38
C ALA A 83 -7.41 -8.59 -16.16
N THR A 84 -8.36 -9.52 -16.29
CA THR A 84 -9.24 -9.92 -15.19
C THR A 84 -8.87 -11.31 -14.68
N PHE A 85 -8.79 -11.47 -13.36
CA PHE A 85 -8.62 -12.76 -12.71
C PHE A 85 -9.45 -12.83 -11.42
N THR A 86 -10.05 -13.99 -11.14
CA THR A 86 -10.84 -14.23 -9.92
C THR A 86 -10.28 -15.38 -9.09
N HIS A 87 -9.94 -15.10 -7.83
CA HIS A 87 -9.51 -16.10 -6.86
C HIS A 87 -10.63 -17.07 -6.45
N ALA A 88 -11.91 -16.69 -6.63
CA ALA A 88 -13.04 -17.48 -6.17
C ALA A 88 -13.13 -18.87 -6.81
N LYS A 89 -12.57 -19.05 -8.02
CA LYS A 89 -12.51 -20.33 -8.73
C LYS A 89 -11.25 -21.15 -8.42
N HIS A 90 -10.33 -20.59 -7.64
CA HIS A 90 -9.00 -21.15 -7.34
C HIS A 90 -8.79 -21.40 -5.83
N THR A 91 -9.87 -21.47 -5.06
CA THR A 91 -9.81 -21.61 -3.59
C THR A 91 -9.19 -22.93 -3.11
N THR A 92 -9.13 -23.93 -3.98
CA THR A 92 -8.50 -25.24 -3.72
C THR A 92 -7.02 -25.29 -4.11
N VAL A 93 -6.47 -24.20 -4.62
CA VAL A 93 -5.09 -24.09 -5.10
C VAL A 93 -4.28 -23.23 -4.13
N LYS A 94 -3.04 -23.62 -3.84
CA LYS A 94 -2.16 -22.82 -2.96
C LYS A 94 -1.75 -21.52 -3.65
N CYS A 95 -1.75 -20.42 -2.91
CA CYS A 95 -1.32 -19.10 -3.41
C CYS A 95 0.08 -19.17 -4.04
N GLU A 96 1.00 -19.90 -3.40
CA GLU A 96 2.39 -20.05 -3.82
C GLU A 96 2.58 -20.84 -5.11
N SER A 97 1.54 -21.52 -5.60
CA SER A 97 1.59 -22.17 -6.92
C SER A 97 1.52 -21.18 -8.08
N CYS A 98 1.13 -19.92 -7.83
CA CYS A 98 1.07 -18.85 -8.82
C CYS A 98 1.97 -17.67 -8.44
N HIS A 99 1.97 -17.29 -7.16
CA HIS A 99 2.63 -16.08 -6.68
C HIS A 99 3.83 -16.43 -5.80
N ASP A 100 5.03 -15.95 -6.15
CA ASP A 100 6.22 -16.11 -5.30
C ASP A 100 6.28 -15.05 -4.19
N ALA A 101 5.16 -14.88 -3.48
CA ALA A 101 4.96 -13.79 -2.53
C ALA A 101 5.98 -13.80 -1.38
N ARG A 102 6.49 -14.99 -1.02
CA ARG A 102 7.49 -15.14 0.05
C ARG A 102 8.84 -14.53 -0.31
N LYS A 103 9.13 -14.34 -1.59
CA LYS A 103 10.38 -13.71 -2.05
C LYS A 103 10.25 -12.22 -2.32
N SER A 104 9.02 -11.70 -2.33
CA SER A 104 8.78 -10.27 -2.46
C SER A 104 9.30 -9.53 -1.25
N LYS A 105 10.06 -8.47 -1.49
CA LYS A 105 10.55 -7.57 -0.43
C LYS A 105 10.25 -6.12 -0.73
N GLU A 106 9.90 -5.80 -1.96
CA GLU A 106 9.67 -4.44 -2.41
C GLU A 106 8.26 -4.30 -3.00
N SER A 107 7.64 -3.16 -2.75
CA SER A 107 6.31 -2.84 -3.32
C SER A 107 6.30 -2.76 -4.86
N SER A 108 7.47 -2.64 -5.48
CA SER A 108 7.64 -2.68 -6.94
C SER A 108 7.64 -4.11 -7.52
N ASP A 109 7.71 -5.14 -6.68
CA ASP A 109 7.73 -6.52 -7.14
C ASP A 109 6.36 -6.91 -7.73
N VAL A 110 6.32 -7.14 -9.03
CA VAL A 110 5.09 -7.60 -9.71
C VAL A 110 4.97 -9.10 -9.54
N LEU A 111 4.26 -9.52 -8.50
CA LEU A 111 4.05 -10.94 -8.20
C LEU A 111 3.06 -11.64 -9.11
N ILE A 112 2.73 -11.10 -10.28
CA ILE A 112 1.82 -11.75 -11.23
C ILE A 112 2.67 -12.62 -12.16
N PRO A 113 2.47 -13.95 -12.17
CA PRO A 113 3.27 -14.83 -13.01
C PRO A 113 3.00 -14.59 -14.49
N GLY A 114 3.94 -15.02 -15.34
CA GLY A 114 3.73 -15.07 -16.78
C GLY A 114 2.59 -16.02 -17.16
N ILE A 115 2.08 -15.87 -18.39
CA ILE A 115 0.95 -16.65 -18.93
C ILE A 115 1.18 -18.17 -18.91
N ASP A 116 2.43 -18.62 -18.91
CA ASP A 116 2.79 -20.03 -18.89
C ASP A 116 2.32 -20.73 -17.60
N ASN A 117 2.29 -20.00 -16.47
CA ASN A 117 1.74 -20.52 -15.22
C ASN A 117 0.24 -20.84 -15.35
N CYS A 118 -0.51 -19.97 -16.02
CA CYS A 118 -1.93 -20.19 -16.29
C CYS A 118 -2.12 -21.38 -17.25
N ARG A 119 -1.27 -21.47 -18.29
CA ARG A 119 -1.34 -22.50 -19.33
C ARG A 119 -1.01 -23.92 -18.84
N ALA A 120 -0.44 -24.05 -17.65
CA ALA A 120 -0.31 -25.34 -16.98
C ALA A 120 -1.68 -26.03 -16.81
N CYS A 121 -2.71 -25.25 -16.45
CA CYS A 121 -4.07 -25.75 -16.20
C CYS A 121 -5.09 -25.34 -17.29
N HIS A 122 -4.80 -24.27 -18.05
CA HIS A 122 -5.70 -23.71 -19.06
C HIS A 122 -5.17 -23.99 -20.48
N GLY A 123 -5.97 -24.67 -21.32
CA GLY A 123 -5.45 -25.29 -22.55
C GLY A 123 -5.94 -24.73 -23.88
N GLY A 124 -6.64 -23.59 -23.91
CA GLY A 124 -7.28 -23.10 -25.13
C GLY A 124 -8.72 -23.61 -25.32
N ALA A 125 -9.42 -23.14 -26.36
CA ALA A 125 -10.86 -23.35 -26.54
C ALA A 125 -11.26 -24.83 -26.72
N TYR A 126 -10.34 -25.64 -27.24
CA TYR A 126 -10.58 -27.03 -27.61
C TYR A 126 -9.81 -28.03 -26.74
N ALA A 127 -9.27 -27.57 -25.61
CA ALA A 127 -8.57 -28.43 -24.66
C ALA A 127 -9.44 -29.61 -24.22
N LYS A 128 -8.82 -30.79 -24.13
CA LYS A 128 -9.51 -32.04 -23.73
C LYS A 128 -9.14 -32.48 -22.31
N ASP A 129 -7.97 -32.08 -21.86
CA ASP A 129 -7.30 -32.45 -20.61
C ASP A 129 -7.09 -31.27 -19.66
N LYS A 130 -7.49 -30.06 -20.09
CA LYS A 130 -7.30 -28.80 -19.38
C LYS A 130 -8.57 -27.97 -19.39
N VAL A 131 -8.61 -26.95 -18.55
CA VAL A 131 -9.72 -26.01 -18.52
C VAL A 131 -9.75 -25.22 -19.84
N GLY A 132 -10.86 -25.37 -20.57
CA GLY A 132 -11.09 -24.68 -21.83
C GLY A 132 -11.14 -23.16 -21.62
N THR A 133 -10.31 -22.42 -22.35
CA THR A 133 -10.19 -20.96 -22.24
C THR A 133 -9.86 -20.31 -23.57
N THR A 134 -10.26 -19.07 -23.76
CA THR A 134 -9.89 -18.26 -24.92
C THR A 134 -9.07 -17.06 -24.46
N CYS A 135 -8.47 -16.31 -25.39
CA CYS A 135 -7.71 -15.10 -25.06
C CYS A 135 -8.54 -14.09 -24.23
N ILE A 136 -9.87 -14.06 -24.49
CA ILE A 136 -10.80 -13.17 -23.81
C ILE A 136 -11.19 -13.61 -22.40
N ALA A 137 -10.77 -14.80 -21.96
CA ALA A 137 -10.97 -15.24 -20.59
C ALA A 137 -10.11 -14.44 -19.59
N CYS A 138 -9.01 -13.84 -20.07
CA CYS A 138 -8.15 -12.96 -19.29
C CYS A 138 -8.17 -11.53 -19.81
N HIS A 139 -8.23 -11.31 -21.13
CA HIS A 139 -8.20 -9.98 -21.74
C HIS A 139 -9.58 -9.53 -22.19
N ASN A 140 -10.17 -8.56 -21.49
CA ASN A 140 -11.48 -8.04 -21.89
C ASN A 140 -11.44 -7.48 -23.32
N TYR A 141 -12.40 -7.90 -24.13
CA TYR A 141 -12.60 -7.44 -25.50
C TYR A 141 -13.79 -6.47 -25.55
N HIS A 142 -13.73 -5.45 -26.41
CA HIS A 142 -14.65 -4.28 -26.50
C HIS A 142 -14.66 -3.29 -25.32
N GLN A 143 -14.15 -3.66 -24.15
CA GLN A 143 -14.09 -2.75 -22.98
C GLN A 143 -12.75 -2.02 -22.84
N SER A 144 -11.77 -2.32 -23.69
CA SER A 144 -10.46 -1.68 -23.59
C SER A 144 -10.53 -0.19 -23.94
N THR A 145 -10.05 0.64 -23.03
CA THR A 145 -9.87 2.07 -23.26
C THR A 145 -8.64 2.38 -24.11
N THR A 146 -7.69 1.43 -24.19
CA THR A 146 -6.40 1.53 -24.86
C THR A 146 -6.35 0.83 -26.23
N LEU A 147 -7.13 -0.23 -26.44
CA LEU A 147 -7.14 -1.03 -27.66
C LEU A 147 -8.55 -0.98 -28.29
N LYS A 148 -8.77 0.03 -29.14
CA LYS A 148 -10.01 0.15 -29.94
C LYS A 148 -9.79 -0.36 -31.36
N LEU A 149 -10.54 -1.39 -31.76
CA LEU A 149 -10.51 -1.90 -33.13
C LEU A 149 -11.13 -0.86 -34.09
N GLY A 150 -10.43 -0.52 -35.17
CA GLY A 150 -10.94 0.35 -36.24
C GLY A 150 -10.66 1.85 -36.08
N GLN A 151 -9.95 2.27 -35.03
CA GLN A 151 -9.38 3.62 -34.96
C GLN A 151 -7.87 3.55 -35.27
N PRO A 152 -7.31 4.46 -36.09
CA PRO A 152 -5.87 4.51 -36.29
C PRO A 152 -5.19 4.68 -34.92
N ALA A 153 -4.05 4.00 -34.73
CA ALA A 153 -3.29 4.09 -33.50
C ALA A 153 -3.08 5.58 -33.16
N SER A 154 -3.64 6.02 -32.03
CA SER A 154 -3.44 7.39 -31.57
C SER A 154 -1.96 7.53 -31.26
N ALA A 155 -1.31 8.54 -31.86
CA ALA A 155 0.09 8.85 -31.60
C ALA A 155 0.33 8.94 -30.08
N PRO A 156 1.51 8.51 -29.59
CA PRO A 156 1.80 8.55 -28.16
C PRO A 156 1.57 9.98 -27.64
N ALA A 157 0.81 10.09 -26.56
CA ALA A 157 0.56 11.36 -25.91
C ALA A 157 1.92 12.01 -25.58
N GLN A 158 2.18 13.16 -26.21
CA GLN A 158 3.38 13.94 -25.93
C GLN A 158 3.38 14.29 -24.45
N ALA A 159 4.49 13.99 -23.77
CA ALA A 159 4.65 14.30 -22.36
C ALA A 159 4.41 15.79 -22.14
N ALA A 160 3.47 16.12 -21.25
CA ALA A 160 3.21 17.49 -20.86
C ALA A 160 4.50 18.14 -20.34
N PRO A 161 4.79 19.40 -20.70
CA PRO A 161 6.00 20.09 -20.24
C PRO A 161 5.93 20.23 -18.71
N LYS A 162 7.02 19.82 -18.05
CA LYS A 162 7.20 20.04 -16.62
C LYS A 162 7.17 21.55 -16.36
N ARG A 163 6.22 21.99 -15.54
CA ARG A 163 6.25 23.32 -14.92
C ARG A 163 7.24 23.31 -13.76
#